data_AF-E9EXF5-F1
#
_entry.id   AF-E9EXF5-F1
#
_cell.length_a   1.000
_cell.length_b   1.000
_cell.length_c   1.000
_cell.angle_alpha   90.00
_cell.angle_beta   90.00
_cell.angle_gamma   90.00
#
_symmetry.space_group_name_H-M   'P 1'
#
loop_
_entity.id
_entity.type
_entity.pdbx_description
1 polymer ?
#
loop_
_entity_poly.entity_id
_entity_poly.type
_entity_poly.pdbx_seq_one_letter_code
_entity_poly.pdbx_strand_id
1 'polypeptide(L)'
;MDVSNRSRVSIMDSQKNSMLIDANGIHFSTNTCAFDVSITIQDMYDQLESLSGEVCAKSISGKRSMEESSFEQVLFLKDQCGNGIKRALRTYPTLSVGDSDCMDTEVDSSTGKWTFLCPFPGSDSGNSRCRTSVNDDIVRFLFTDPFGEACPDLSTVATTLAATAQDFLNEHSLKEELYQLPLSGTQKSQVDATVKKYGQLWNVFKQALAKGTAGTPGQGSSTLEQYINMYNKYRSFEGDICNDLHAGDLPLNMSLRAGVTTIDSITSLKAAPENPKPFNITVQDSNQIACCKNGSKSSLNKARGTCSYPENATVADSDCVCGQTSGGDAVAFEYMECANFVSQCTSDDDCAKAGYKTYKCLTGSCCGGGVCFDPYACSQKGVPLI
;
A
#
# COMPACT_ATOMS: atom_id res chain seq x y z
N MET A 1 21.83 -15.77 -11.65
CA MET A 1 21.07 -15.20 -12.78
C MET A 1 20.48 -13.90 -12.27
N ASP A 2 20.62 -12.84 -13.04
CA ASP A 2 20.11 -11.51 -12.73
C ASP A 2 19.09 -11.12 -13.80
N VAL A 3 17.89 -10.80 -13.33
CA VAL A 3 16.70 -10.40 -14.10
C VAL A 3 16.17 -9.04 -13.65
N SER A 4 16.98 -8.28 -12.90
CA SER A 4 16.61 -6.97 -12.35
C SER A 4 16.35 -5.91 -13.43
N ASN A 5 16.78 -6.15 -14.67
CA ASN A 5 16.55 -5.26 -15.79
C ASN A 5 15.68 -5.96 -16.83
N ARG A 6 14.47 -5.44 -17.05
CA ARG A 6 13.48 -6.00 -17.98
C ARG A 6 13.94 -6.04 -19.44
N SER A 7 15.06 -5.44 -19.82
CA SER A 7 15.59 -5.48 -21.20
C SER A 7 16.73 -6.49 -21.39
N ARG A 8 17.15 -7.20 -20.34
CA ARG A 8 18.28 -8.15 -20.43
C ARG A 8 18.25 -9.21 -19.34
N VAL A 9 18.79 -10.39 -19.64
CA VAL A 9 19.09 -11.41 -18.62
C VAL A 9 20.58 -11.62 -18.55
N SER A 10 21.14 -11.74 -17.34
CA SER A 10 22.56 -12.06 -17.18
C SER A 10 22.82 -13.25 -16.25
N ILE A 11 23.87 -13.99 -16.55
CA ILE A 11 24.42 -15.05 -15.72
C ILE A 11 25.86 -14.70 -15.41
N MET A 12 26.22 -14.79 -14.14
CA MET A 12 27.55 -14.45 -13.66
C MET A 12 28.10 -15.62 -12.85
N ASP A 13 29.38 -15.94 -13.05
CA ASP A 13 30.09 -16.93 -12.25
C ASP A 13 30.67 -16.33 -10.95
N SER A 14 31.26 -17.17 -10.10
CA SER A 14 31.88 -16.73 -8.83
C SER A 14 33.08 -15.81 -9.02
N GLN A 15 33.66 -15.77 -10.22
CA GLN A 15 34.79 -14.90 -10.58
C GLN A 15 34.33 -13.62 -11.28
N LYS A 16 33.02 -13.37 -11.34
CA LYS A 16 32.37 -12.23 -12.01
C LYS A 16 32.56 -12.19 -13.54
N ASN A 17 32.83 -13.33 -14.18
CA ASN A 17 32.67 -13.42 -15.63
C ASN A 17 31.17 -13.54 -15.92
N SER A 18 30.71 -12.87 -16.96
CA SER A 18 29.28 -12.75 -17.24
C SER A 18 28.94 -13.14 -18.68
N MET A 19 27.74 -13.66 -18.82
CA MET A 19 27.01 -13.79 -20.06
C MET A 19 25.74 -12.94 -19.92
N LEU A 20 25.41 -12.18 -20.94
CA LEU A 20 24.23 -11.33 -21.01
C LEU A 20 23.52 -11.60 -22.34
N ILE A 21 22.20 -11.67 -22.30
CA ILE A 21 21.34 -11.70 -23.49
C ILE A 21 20.42 -10.50 -23.43
N ASP A 22 20.36 -9.75 -24.53
CA ASP A 22 19.43 -8.66 -24.75
C ASP A 22 18.93 -8.66 -26.21
N ALA A 23 18.22 -7.60 -26.61
CA ALA A 23 17.61 -7.48 -27.94
C ALA A 23 18.63 -7.46 -29.09
N ASN A 24 19.88 -7.08 -28.79
CA ASN A 24 20.94 -6.93 -29.78
C ASN A 24 21.78 -8.19 -29.90
N GLY A 25 21.67 -9.14 -28.99
CA GLY A 25 22.39 -10.40 -29.07
C GLY A 25 22.87 -10.98 -27.75
N ILE A 26 24.03 -11.63 -27.83
CA ILE A 26 24.61 -12.42 -26.75
C ILE A 26 26.02 -11.89 -26.48
N HIS A 27 26.26 -11.49 -25.24
CA HIS A 27 27.47 -10.80 -24.82
C HIS A 27 28.15 -11.58 -23.71
N PHE A 28 29.43 -11.84 -23.88
CA PHE A 28 30.28 -12.46 -22.88
C PHE A 28 31.35 -11.48 -22.45
N SER A 29 31.64 -11.41 -21.16
CA SER A 29 32.69 -10.55 -20.65
C SER A 29 33.36 -11.14 -19.42
N THR A 30 34.65 -10.83 -19.28
CA THR A 30 35.41 -11.07 -18.05
C THR A 30 35.14 -9.96 -17.03
N ASN A 31 35.45 -10.23 -15.76
CA ASN A 31 35.26 -9.24 -14.70
C ASN A 31 36.08 -7.94 -14.86
N THR A 32 37.13 -7.98 -15.68
CA THR A 32 37.99 -6.84 -16.02
C THR A 32 37.70 -6.27 -17.41
N CYS A 33 36.74 -6.84 -18.16
CA CYS A 33 36.50 -6.54 -19.57
C CYS A 33 37.77 -6.69 -20.45
N ALA A 34 38.74 -7.51 -20.03
CA ALA A 34 39.98 -7.71 -20.78
C ALA A 34 39.78 -8.61 -22.01
N PHE A 35 38.84 -9.53 -21.89
CA PHE A 35 38.33 -10.36 -22.97
C PHE A 35 36.80 -10.25 -22.94
N ASP A 36 36.22 -9.87 -24.06
CA ASP A 36 34.79 -9.82 -24.31
C ASP A 36 34.49 -10.35 -25.71
N VAL A 37 33.32 -10.96 -25.85
CA VAL A 37 32.81 -11.44 -27.13
C VAL A 37 31.36 -11.02 -27.23
N SER A 38 31.01 -10.24 -28.24
CA SER A 38 29.64 -9.81 -28.50
C SER A 38 29.18 -10.38 -29.83
N ILE A 39 28.22 -11.31 -29.77
CA ILE A 39 27.54 -11.85 -30.94
C ILE A 39 26.32 -10.97 -31.15
N THR A 40 26.38 -10.09 -32.15
CA THR A 40 25.28 -9.19 -32.48
C THR A 40 24.34 -9.89 -33.45
N ILE A 41 23.05 -9.97 -33.10
CA ILE A 41 22.01 -10.58 -33.92
C ILE A 41 21.00 -9.49 -34.22
N GLN A 42 20.96 -9.02 -35.47
CA GLN A 42 19.99 -8.02 -35.89
C GLN A 42 18.58 -8.60 -35.81
N ASP A 43 17.63 -7.86 -35.26
CA ASP A 43 16.22 -8.27 -35.14
C ASP A 43 16.08 -9.66 -34.48
N MET A 44 16.90 -9.93 -33.46
CA MET A 44 17.04 -11.25 -32.83
C MET A 44 15.70 -11.86 -32.43
N TYR A 45 14.80 -11.07 -31.84
CA TYR A 45 13.51 -11.58 -31.36
C TYR A 45 12.55 -11.94 -32.49
N ASP A 46 12.48 -11.12 -33.55
CA ASP A 46 11.67 -11.44 -34.74
C ASP A 46 12.17 -12.74 -35.39
N GLN A 47 13.49 -12.93 -35.45
CA GLN A 47 14.07 -14.18 -35.94
C GLN A 47 13.74 -15.37 -35.02
N LEU A 48 13.81 -15.19 -33.70
CA LEU A 48 13.49 -16.24 -32.73
C LEU A 48 12.00 -16.61 -32.74
N GLU A 49 11.10 -15.64 -32.91
CA GLU A 49 9.66 -15.87 -33.11
C GLU A 49 9.46 -16.76 -34.34
N SER A 50 10.01 -16.35 -35.49
CA SER A 50 9.93 -17.13 -36.73
C SER A 50 10.51 -18.54 -36.62
N LEU A 51 11.60 -18.72 -35.88
CA LEU A 51 12.28 -20.01 -35.72
C LEU A 51 11.62 -20.92 -34.69
N SER A 52 10.98 -20.35 -33.67
CA SER A 52 10.30 -21.11 -32.61
C SER A 52 8.96 -21.68 -33.05
N GLY A 53 8.28 -21.03 -34.01
CA GLY A 53 6.95 -21.41 -34.46
C GLY A 53 5.85 -21.19 -33.41
N GLU A 54 6.16 -20.48 -32.31
CA GLU A 54 5.15 -20.11 -31.30
C GLU A 54 4.32 -18.93 -31.80
N VAL A 55 2.99 -19.06 -31.71
CA VAL A 55 2.06 -17.94 -31.88
C VAL A 55 1.85 -17.34 -30.51
N CYS A 56 2.36 -16.13 -30.29
CA CYS A 56 2.36 -15.46 -29.00
C CYS A 56 0.94 -15.48 -28.39
N ALA A 57 0.75 -16.31 -27.36
CA ALA A 57 -0.52 -16.40 -26.68
C ALA A 57 -0.75 -15.07 -25.95
N LYS A 58 -1.84 -14.37 -26.29
CA LYS A 58 -2.32 -13.21 -25.54
C LYS A 58 -2.30 -13.55 -24.05
N SER A 59 -1.45 -12.82 -23.33
CA SER A 59 -1.29 -12.77 -21.88
C SER A 59 -2.38 -13.54 -21.12
N ILE A 60 -2.02 -14.65 -20.48
CA ILE A 60 -2.90 -15.28 -19.49
C ILE A 60 -2.99 -14.27 -18.34
N SER A 61 -4.01 -13.43 -18.40
CA SER A 61 -4.43 -12.54 -17.32
C SER A 61 -5.03 -13.36 -16.18
N GLY A 62 -4.28 -14.32 -15.67
CA GLY A 62 -4.58 -14.99 -14.44
C GLY A 62 -4.09 -14.09 -13.33
N LYS A 63 -4.89 -13.07 -12.95
CA LYS A 63 -4.83 -12.54 -11.59
C LYS A 63 -5.01 -13.75 -10.67
N ARG A 64 -3.92 -14.34 -10.20
CA ARG A 64 -3.97 -15.21 -9.03
C ARG A 64 -4.40 -14.30 -7.90
N SER A 65 -5.70 -14.28 -7.62
CA SER A 65 -6.23 -13.55 -6.48
C SER A 65 -5.56 -14.11 -5.26
N MET A 66 -4.85 -13.22 -4.59
CA MET A 66 -4.13 -13.44 -3.35
C MET A 66 -5.05 -14.14 -2.34
N GLU A 67 -4.51 -15.09 -1.58
CA GLU A 67 -5.13 -15.53 -0.33
C GLU A 67 -5.00 -14.37 0.67
N GLU A 68 -5.75 -13.28 0.46
CA GLU A 68 -5.97 -12.27 1.47
C GLU A 68 -6.89 -12.88 2.53
N SER A 69 -6.38 -13.00 3.74
CA SER A 69 -7.27 -13.18 4.89
C SER A 69 -8.02 -11.87 5.12
N SER A 70 -9.34 -11.95 5.23
CA SER A 70 -10.18 -10.83 5.63
C SER A 70 -10.87 -11.13 6.95
N PHE A 71 -11.18 -10.09 7.72
CA PHE A 71 -11.95 -10.22 8.96
C PHE A 71 -12.98 -9.09 9.07
N GLU A 72 -14.07 -9.34 9.80
CA GLU A 72 -15.09 -8.33 10.06
C GLU A 72 -14.82 -7.60 11.38
N GLN A 73 -14.61 -6.29 11.34
CA GLN A 73 -14.48 -5.46 12.54
C GLN A 73 -15.75 -4.67 12.80
N VAL A 74 -16.27 -4.75 14.03
CA VAL A 74 -17.42 -3.96 14.48
C VAL A 74 -16.95 -2.75 15.29
N LEU A 75 -17.46 -1.56 14.97
CA LEU A 75 -17.29 -0.34 15.75
C LEU A 75 -18.66 0.20 16.18
N PHE A 76 -18.77 0.67 17.41
CA PHE A 76 -19.91 1.45 17.90
C PHE A 76 -19.48 2.91 17.99
N LEU A 77 -19.84 3.68 16.96
CA LEU A 77 -19.48 5.07 16.79
C LEU A 77 -20.58 5.99 17.34
N LYS A 78 -20.21 6.83 18.30
CA LYS A 78 -21.10 7.85 18.89
C LYS A 78 -20.54 9.25 18.68
N ASP A 79 -21.43 10.22 18.50
CA ASP A 79 -21.05 11.64 18.49
C ASP A 79 -20.73 12.15 19.91
N GLN A 80 -20.26 13.39 20.02
CA GLN A 80 -20.05 14.09 21.28
C GLN A 80 -21.32 14.26 22.14
N CYS A 81 -22.51 13.99 21.60
CA CYS A 81 -23.77 14.05 22.33
C CYS A 81 -24.30 12.66 22.73
N GLY A 82 -23.57 11.59 22.38
CA GLY A 82 -23.95 10.20 22.64
C GLY A 82 -24.91 9.59 21.61
N ASN A 83 -25.22 10.29 20.52
CA ASN A 83 -26.04 9.76 19.43
C ASN A 83 -25.21 8.86 18.52
N GLY A 84 -25.83 7.85 17.91
CA GLY A 84 -25.19 6.99 16.93
C GLY A 84 -24.79 7.76 15.67
N ILE A 85 -23.57 7.54 15.18
CA ILE A 85 -23.07 8.16 13.95
C ILE A 85 -23.75 7.55 12.73
N LYS A 86 -24.24 8.43 11.85
CA LYS A 86 -24.91 8.09 10.60
C LYS A 86 -23.99 8.30 9.41
N ARG A 87 -24.38 7.78 8.23
CA ARG A 87 -23.65 8.01 6.97
C ARG A 87 -23.57 9.49 6.55
N ALA A 88 -24.49 10.33 7.03
CA ALA A 88 -24.54 11.77 6.73
C ALA A 88 -23.54 12.61 7.57
N LEU A 89 -22.30 12.13 7.71
CA LEU A 89 -21.21 12.83 8.39
C LEU A 89 -20.38 13.59 7.35
N ARG A 90 -19.87 14.79 7.69
CA ARG A 90 -19.05 15.60 6.77
C ARG A 90 -17.88 14.80 6.19
N THR A 91 -17.25 13.99 7.02
CA THR A 91 -16.26 12.98 6.63
C THR A 91 -16.82 11.62 7.00
N TYR A 92 -17.09 10.78 6.00
CA TYR A 92 -17.60 9.43 6.20
C TYR A 92 -16.63 8.59 7.04
N PRO A 93 -17.11 7.80 8.03
CA PRO A 93 -16.25 6.91 8.79
C PRO A 93 -15.45 5.97 7.90
N THR A 94 -14.13 6.10 7.95
CA THR A 94 -13.19 5.28 7.17
C THR A 94 -12.27 4.57 8.16
N LEU A 95 -12.29 3.24 8.14
CA LEU A 95 -11.41 2.37 8.93
C LEU A 95 -10.35 1.79 8.00
N SER A 96 -9.08 1.80 8.42
CA SER A 96 -7.97 1.29 7.61
C SER A 96 -7.04 0.42 8.45
N VAL A 97 -6.44 -0.61 7.86
CA VAL A 97 -5.41 -1.45 8.48
C VAL A 97 -4.11 -1.27 7.72
N GLY A 98 -3.11 -0.68 8.39
CA GLY A 98 -1.91 -0.19 7.71
C GLY A 98 -2.30 0.82 6.64
N ASP A 99 -1.90 0.55 5.40
CA ASP A 99 -2.20 1.38 4.23
C ASP A 99 -3.47 0.97 3.47
N SER A 100 -4.16 -0.09 3.91
CA SER A 100 -5.34 -0.62 3.20
C SER A 100 -6.65 -0.22 3.89
N ASP A 101 -7.58 0.33 3.12
CA ASP A 101 -8.92 0.68 3.61
C ASP A 101 -9.81 -0.55 3.78
N CYS A 102 -10.61 -0.55 4.85
CA CYS A 102 -11.68 -1.53 5.05
C CYS A 102 -12.98 -1.06 4.39
N MET A 103 -13.79 -2.01 3.94
CA MET A 103 -15.09 -1.73 3.31
C MET A 103 -16.21 -1.81 4.36
N ASP A 104 -17.07 -0.79 4.48
CA ASP A 104 -18.25 -0.92 5.34
C ASP A 104 -19.30 -1.85 4.71
N THR A 105 -19.81 -2.80 5.49
CA THR A 105 -20.79 -3.81 5.05
C THR A 105 -22.17 -3.61 5.67
N GLU A 106 -22.23 -3.10 6.90
CA GLU A 106 -23.48 -2.88 7.63
C GLU A 106 -23.39 -1.60 8.47
N VAL A 107 -24.45 -0.79 8.47
CA VAL A 107 -24.56 0.43 9.28
C VAL A 107 -25.92 0.50 9.95
N ASP A 108 -25.95 0.40 11.28
CA ASP A 108 -27.12 0.68 12.10
C ASP A 108 -27.00 2.08 12.72
N SER A 109 -27.69 3.03 12.09
CA SER A 109 -27.72 4.44 12.50
C SER A 109 -28.41 4.69 13.84
N SER A 110 -29.18 3.74 14.37
CA SER A 110 -29.87 3.90 15.66
C SER A 110 -28.96 3.62 16.85
N THR A 111 -28.10 2.60 16.71
CA THR A 111 -27.12 2.20 17.73
C THR A 111 -25.74 2.81 17.49
N GLY A 112 -25.48 3.31 16.27
CA GLY A 112 -24.16 3.72 15.82
C GLY A 112 -23.25 2.54 15.53
N LYS A 113 -23.80 1.34 15.28
CA LYS A 113 -23.00 0.15 14.92
C LYS A 113 -22.57 0.23 13.44
N TRP A 114 -21.29 0.05 13.21
CA TRP A 114 -20.66 -0.05 11.90
C TRP A 114 -19.90 -1.37 11.82
N THR A 115 -20.13 -2.13 10.76
CA THR A 115 -19.38 -3.36 10.45
C THR A 115 -18.51 -3.09 9.23
N PHE A 116 -17.21 -3.40 9.34
CA PHE A 116 -16.22 -3.23 8.29
C PHE A 116 -15.59 -4.57 7.94
N LEU A 117 -15.46 -4.88 6.65
CA LEU A 117 -14.64 -5.97 6.14
C LEU A 117 -13.23 -5.43 5.87
N CYS A 118 -12.27 -5.87 6.69
CA CYS A 118 -10.88 -5.44 6.60
C CYS A 118 -10.01 -6.51 5.97
N PRO A 119 -9.27 -6.20 4.90
CA PRO A 119 -8.26 -7.09 4.37
C PRO A 119 -7.00 -7.04 5.25
N PHE A 120 -6.29 -8.16 5.39
CA PHE A 120 -5.04 -8.22 6.15
C PHE A 120 -4.00 -9.08 5.42
N PRO A 121 -2.77 -8.56 5.17
CA PRO A 121 -2.32 -7.19 5.40
C PRO A 121 -2.94 -6.16 4.43
N GLY A 122 -3.67 -6.64 3.41
CA GLY A 122 -4.38 -5.84 2.42
C GLY A 122 -3.57 -5.53 1.17
N SER A 123 -4.27 -5.29 0.07
CA SER A 123 -3.71 -5.13 -1.28
C SER A 123 -2.71 -3.97 -1.41
N ASP A 124 -2.86 -2.95 -0.57
CA ASP A 124 -1.97 -1.79 -0.55
C ASP A 124 -0.77 -1.94 0.38
N SER A 125 -0.68 -3.06 1.11
CA SER A 125 0.46 -3.33 1.97
C SER A 125 1.77 -3.48 1.18
N GLY A 126 2.89 -3.17 1.84
CA GLY A 126 4.23 -3.40 1.29
C GLY A 126 4.42 -4.85 0.83
N ASN A 127 3.94 -5.81 1.62
CA ASN A 127 3.98 -7.23 1.28
C ASN A 127 3.22 -7.53 -0.03
N SER A 128 1.99 -7.05 -0.17
CA SER A 128 1.17 -7.28 -1.37
C SER A 128 1.78 -6.63 -2.61
N ARG A 129 2.25 -5.38 -2.50
CA ARG A 129 2.95 -4.67 -3.57
C ARG A 129 4.24 -5.40 -3.98
N CYS A 130 5.00 -5.90 -3.01
CA CYS A 130 6.16 -6.74 -3.26
C CYS A 130 5.79 -7.99 -4.04
N ARG A 131 4.72 -8.71 -3.65
CA ARG A 131 4.30 -9.94 -4.33
C ARG A 131 3.90 -9.67 -5.77
N THR A 132 3.17 -8.59 -6.02
CA THR A 132 2.85 -8.12 -7.39
C THR A 132 4.12 -7.85 -8.19
N SER A 133 5.10 -7.14 -7.62
CA SER A 133 6.40 -6.89 -8.28
C SER A 133 7.17 -8.18 -8.54
N VAL A 134 7.25 -9.13 -7.60
CA VAL A 134 7.91 -10.43 -7.84
C VAL A 134 7.22 -11.19 -8.96
N ASN A 135 5.88 -11.19 -9.00
CA ASN A 135 5.15 -11.82 -10.09
C ASN A 135 5.45 -11.15 -11.44
N ASP A 136 5.26 -9.83 -11.53
CA ASP A 136 5.36 -9.09 -12.78
C ASP A 136 6.80 -8.93 -13.28
N ASP A 137 7.75 -8.64 -12.38
CA ASP A 137 9.15 -8.36 -12.73
C ASP A 137 10.03 -9.61 -12.82
N ILE A 138 9.69 -10.70 -12.12
CA ILE A 138 10.51 -11.92 -12.09
C ILE A 138 9.80 -13.06 -12.79
N VAL A 139 8.63 -13.48 -12.31
CA VAL A 139 7.96 -14.69 -12.81
C VAL A 139 7.50 -14.50 -14.25
N ARG A 140 6.80 -13.39 -14.54
CA ARG A 140 6.30 -13.10 -15.89
C ARG A 140 7.43 -12.80 -16.86
N PHE A 141 8.45 -12.05 -16.43
CA PHE A 141 9.64 -11.84 -17.25
C PHE A 141 10.32 -13.17 -17.63
N LEU A 142 10.41 -14.13 -16.70
CA LEU A 142 11.07 -15.40 -16.96
C LEU A 142 10.27 -16.35 -17.88
N PHE A 143 8.94 -16.36 -17.78
CA PHE A 143 8.13 -17.45 -18.36
C PHE A 143 6.97 -17.01 -19.26
N THR A 144 6.73 -15.71 -19.41
CA THR A 144 5.59 -15.22 -20.20
C THR A 144 6.02 -14.14 -21.18
N ASP A 145 6.53 -13.02 -20.67
CA ASP A 145 6.70 -11.78 -21.41
C ASP A 145 8.09 -11.16 -21.13
N PRO A 146 9.20 -11.77 -21.57
CA PRO A 146 10.52 -11.20 -21.37
C PRO A 146 10.72 -9.92 -22.20
N PHE A 147 11.76 -9.16 -21.86
CA PHE A 147 12.25 -8.06 -22.70
C PHE A 147 11.25 -6.93 -22.98
N GLY A 148 10.25 -6.73 -22.11
CA GLY A 148 9.24 -5.68 -22.27
C GLY A 148 8.10 -6.08 -23.22
N GLU A 149 7.50 -7.25 -22.99
CA GLU A 149 6.41 -7.83 -23.80
C GLU A 149 6.86 -8.35 -25.18
N ALA A 150 8.16 -8.59 -25.36
CA ALA A 150 8.67 -9.21 -26.59
C ALA A 150 8.43 -10.73 -26.56
N CYS A 151 7.98 -11.24 -27.70
CA CYS A 151 7.86 -12.66 -27.97
C CYS A 151 9.14 -13.13 -28.67
N PRO A 152 9.66 -14.35 -28.40
CA PRO A 152 9.11 -15.39 -27.52
C PRO A 152 9.66 -15.37 -26.09
N ASP A 153 9.07 -16.16 -25.19
CA ASP A 153 9.49 -16.27 -23.78
C ASP A 153 10.95 -16.76 -23.61
N LEU A 154 11.58 -16.51 -22.46
CA LEU A 154 13.01 -16.83 -22.25
C LEU A 154 13.32 -18.33 -22.37
N SER A 155 12.38 -19.21 -22.04
CA SER A 155 12.56 -20.64 -22.21
C SER A 155 12.57 -21.03 -23.69
N THR A 156 11.74 -20.37 -24.50
CA THR A 156 11.75 -20.49 -25.96
C THR A 156 13.03 -19.91 -26.55
N VAL A 157 13.47 -18.72 -26.13
CA VAL A 157 14.76 -18.12 -26.54
C VAL A 157 15.91 -19.10 -26.28
N ALA A 158 16.01 -19.65 -25.08
CA ALA A 158 17.04 -20.61 -24.71
C ALA A 158 16.98 -21.89 -25.53
N THR A 159 15.78 -22.41 -25.78
CA THR A 159 15.55 -23.63 -26.57
C THR A 159 15.96 -23.43 -28.03
N THR A 160 15.50 -22.33 -28.64
CA THR A 160 15.78 -22.01 -30.04
C THR A 160 17.27 -21.77 -30.25
N LEU A 161 17.92 -20.93 -29.42
CA LEU A 161 19.35 -20.71 -29.51
C LEU A 161 20.16 -22.00 -29.27
N ALA A 162 19.76 -22.85 -28.32
CA ALA A 162 20.44 -24.13 -28.11
C ALA A 162 20.36 -25.06 -29.34
N ALA A 163 19.29 -24.94 -30.14
CA ALA A 163 19.09 -25.71 -31.36
C ALA A 163 19.78 -25.08 -32.58
N THR A 164 19.75 -23.76 -32.74
CA THR A 164 20.14 -23.08 -33.98
C THR A 164 21.50 -22.40 -33.94
N ALA A 165 21.98 -21.98 -32.77
CA ALA A 165 23.19 -21.17 -32.62
C ALA A 165 24.47 -21.98 -32.38
N GLN A 166 24.47 -23.30 -32.69
CA GLN A 166 25.61 -24.17 -32.36
C GLN A 166 26.88 -23.84 -33.14
N ASP A 167 26.74 -23.21 -34.30
CA ASP A 167 27.80 -22.76 -35.19
C ASP A 167 28.58 -21.55 -34.64
N PHE A 168 27.95 -20.68 -33.83
CA PHE A 168 28.64 -19.52 -33.23
C PHE A 168 28.71 -19.54 -31.69
N LEU A 169 27.83 -20.29 -31.00
CA LEU A 169 27.89 -20.50 -29.54
C LEU A 169 28.62 -21.80 -29.17
N ASN A 170 29.83 -21.97 -29.67
CA ASN A 170 30.71 -23.08 -29.31
C ASN A 170 32.14 -22.59 -28.98
N GLU A 171 32.91 -23.43 -28.28
CA GLU A 171 34.26 -23.10 -27.82
C GLU A 171 35.21 -22.74 -28.98
N HIS A 172 35.05 -23.36 -30.14
CA HIS A 172 35.90 -23.08 -31.29
C HIS A 172 35.63 -21.68 -31.85
N SER A 173 34.38 -21.34 -32.15
CA SER A 173 34.01 -20.04 -32.74
C SER A 173 34.33 -18.86 -31.80
N LEU A 174 34.03 -18.99 -30.51
CA LEU A 174 34.37 -17.97 -29.50
C LEU A 174 35.89 -17.77 -29.37
N LYS A 175 36.67 -18.86 -29.48
CA LYS A 175 38.13 -18.82 -29.45
C LYS A 175 38.71 -18.17 -30.69
N GLU A 176 38.20 -18.51 -31.87
CA GLU A 176 38.64 -17.92 -33.13
C GLU A 176 38.49 -16.40 -33.12
N GLU A 177 37.37 -15.89 -32.59
CA GLU A 177 37.12 -14.45 -32.50
C GLU A 177 38.12 -13.75 -31.57
N LEU A 178 38.33 -14.28 -30.36
CA LEU A 178 39.30 -13.71 -29.42
C LEU A 178 40.74 -13.79 -29.93
N TYR A 179 41.06 -14.76 -30.78
CA TYR A 179 42.39 -14.94 -31.35
C TYR A 179 42.72 -13.92 -32.45
N GLN A 180 41.75 -13.13 -32.92
CA GLN A 180 42.00 -11.99 -33.81
C GLN A 180 42.73 -10.84 -33.09
N LEU A 181 42.71 -10.83 -31.75
CA LEU A 181 43.45 -9.84 -30.95
C LEU A 181 44.97 -10.09 -31.02
N PRO A 182 45.80 -9.04 -30.87
CA PRO A 182 47.26 -9.18 -30.84
C PRO A 182 47.74 -9.78 -29.50
N LEU A 183 47.55 -11.10 -29.33
CA LEU A 183 47.80 -11.83 -28.08
C LEU A 183 49.22 -12.41 -27.99
N SER A 184 49.87 -12.23 -26.84
CA SER A 184 51.06 -12.99 -26.43
C SER A 184 50.74 -14.45 -26.09
N GLY A 185 51.76 -15.32 -26.00
CA GLY A 185 51.56 -16.74 -25.66
C GLY A 185 50.85 -16.97 -24.33
N THR A 186 51.16 -16.15 -23.31
CA THR A 186 50.48 -16.21 -22.00
C THR A 186 49.01 -15.78 -22.11
N GLN A 187 48.72 -14.75 -22.92
CA GLN A 187 47.35 -14.29 -23.15
C GLN A 187 46.53 -15.32 -23.93
N LYS A 188 47.11 -16.07 -24.86
CA LYS A 188 46.41 -17.18 -25.56
C LYS A 188 45.91 -18.27 -24.59
N SER A 189 46.71 -18.62 -23.58
CA SER A 189 46.30 -19.56 -22.53
C SER A 189 45.16 -18.98 -21.66
N GLN A 190 45.21 -17.69 -21.36
CA GLN A 190 44.14 -17.00 -20.64
C GLN A 190 42.84 -16.95 -21.45
N VAL A 191 42.93 -16.75 -22.77
CA VAL A 191 41.80 -16.82 -23.69
C VAL A 191 41.18 -18.21 -23.68
N ASP A 192 41.97 -19.27 -23.81
CA ASP A 192 41.46 -20.65 -23.76
C ASP A 192 40.68 -20.93 -22.47
N ALA A 193 41.21 -20.51 -21.33
CA ALA A 193 40.52 -20.61 -20.05
C ALA A 193 39.24 -19.77 -19.99
N THR A 194 39.23 -18.59 -20.61
CA THR A 194 38.07 -17.68 -20.65
C THR A 194 36.95 -18.24 -21.52
N VAL A 195 37.26 -18.76 -22.70
CA VAL A 195 36.27 -19.37 -23.60
C VAL A 195 35.58 -20.56 -22.93
N LYS A 196 36.35 -21.39 -22.20
CA LYS A 196 35.76 -22.48 -21.42
C LYS A 196 34.73 -22.00 -20.40
N LYS A 197 34.97 -20.85 -19.75
CA LYS A 197 34.00 -20.23 -18.82
C LYS A 197 32.77 -19.70 -19.54
N TYR A 198 32.93 -19.08 -20.71
CA TYR A 198 31.79 -18.64 -21.52
C TYR A 198 30.91 -19.83 -21.92
N GLY A 199 31.52 -20.95 -22.32
CA GLY A 199 30.80 -22.21 -22.55
C GLY A 199 30.08 -22.74 -21.30
N GLN A 200 30.66 -22.58 -20.11
CA GLN A 200 29.99 -22.94 -18.84
C GLN A 200 28.79 -22.03 -18.55
N LEU A 201 28.94 -20.71 -18.70
CA LEU A 201 27.85 -19.75 -18.52
C LEU A 201 26.69 -20.03 -19.49
N TRP A 202 26.99 -20.29 -20.76
CA TRP A 202 26.02 -20.70 -21.77
C TRP A 202 25.30 -21.99 -21.38
N ASN A 203 26.04 -23.00 -20.88
CA ASN A 203 25.44 -24.24 -20.43
C ASN A 203 24.52 -24.06 -19.22
N VAL A 204 24.87 -23.19 -18.26
CA VAL A 204 24.00 -22.85 -17.12
C VAL A 204 22.72 -22.18 -17.60
N PHE A 205 22.82 -21.21 -18.53
CA PHE A 205 21.66 -20.55 -19.14
C PHE A 205 20.71 -21.57 -19.77
N LYS A 206 21.26 -22.42 -20.64
CA LYS A 206 20.51 -23.49 -21.31
C LYS A 206 19.87 -24.47 -20.33
N GLN A 207 20.59 -24.95 -19.32
CA GLN A 207 20.04 -25.92 -18.36
C GLN A 207 18.91 -25.33 -17.50
N ALA A 208 19.00 -24.05 -17.16
CA ALA A 208 17.99 -23.38 -16.35
C ALA A 208 16.70 -23.12 -17.14
N LEU A 209 16.84 -22.64 -18.39
CA LEU A 209 15.72 -22.07 -19.15
C LEU A 209 15.27 -22.90 -20.34
N ALA A 210 16.10 -23.74 -20.97
CA ALA A 210 15.64 -24.50 -22.13
C ALA A 210 14.53 -25.49 -21.73
N LYS A 211 13.52 -25.60 -22.60
CA LYS A 211 12.39 -26.52 -22.44
C LYS A 211 12.89 -27.96 -22.52
N GLY A 212 12.43 -28.81 -21.61
CA GLY A 212 12.78 -30.24 -21.64
C GLY A 212 12.27 -30.92 -22.93
N THR A 213 13.05 -31.85 -23.49
CA THR A 213 12.72 -32.57 -24.76
C THR A 213 11.62 -33.63 -24.62
N ALA A 214 10.92 -33.70 -23.49
CA ALA A 214 9.88 -34.68 -23.22
C ALA A 214 8.51 -34.14 -23.67
N GLY A 215 8.26 -34.18 -24.98
CA GLY A 215 6.98 -33.77 -25.59
C GLY A 215 7.15 -32.69 -26.64
N THR A 216 6.18 -32.60 -27.55
CA THR A 216 6.05 -31.73 -28.74
C THR A 216 6.82 -30.39 -28.68
N PRO A 217 7.50 -29.96 -29.77
CA PRO A 217 8.07 -28.61 -29.85
C PRO A 217 7.00 -27.57 -29.51
N GLY A 218 7.28 -26.70 -28.53
CA GLY A 218 6.34 -25.69 -28.02
C GLY A 218 5.53 -26.09 -26.78
N GLN A 219 5.75 -27.26 -26.16
CA GLN A 219 4.93 -27.74 -25.02
C GLN A 219 5.70 -28.19 -23.76
N GLY A 220 7.00 -27.88 -23.64
CA GLY A 220 7.80 -28.19 -22.46
C GLY A 220 7.92 -27.00 -21.50
N SER A 221 7.89 -27.25 -20.19
CA SER A 221 8.32 -26.26 -19.18
C SER A 221 9.82 -26.32 -18.96
N SER A 222 10.43 -25.17 -18.61
CA SER A 222 11.86 -25.13 -18.26
C SER A 222 12.13 -25.76 -16.89
N THR A 223 13.37 -26.16 -16.62
CA THR A 223 13.76 -26.68 -15.30
C THR A 223 13.46 -25.67 -14.18
N LEU A 224 13.73 -24.39 -14.41
CA LEU A 224 13.47 -23.33 -13.45
C LEU A 224 11.97 -23.13 -13.19
N GLU A 225 11.16 -23.18 -14.26
CA GLU A 225 9.70 -23.11 -14.16
C GLU A 225 9.14 -24.29 -13.37
N GLN A 226 9.61 -25.51 -13.64
CA GLN A 226 9.24 -26.71 -12.89
C GLN A 226 9.58 -26.58 -11.41
N TYR A 227 10.74 -26.01 -11.09
CA TYR A 227 11.15 -25.77 -9.70
C TYR A 227 10.23 -24.77 -9.01
N ILE A 228 9.93 -23.62 -9.64
CA ILE A 228 9.03 -22.61 -9.08
C ILE A 228 7.60 -23.16 -8.93
N ASN A 229 7.12 -23.92 -9.92
CA ASN A 229 5.81 -24.58 -9.85
C ASN A 229 5.74 -25.63 -8.73
N MET A 230 6.80 -26.42 -8.55
CA MET A 230 6.89 -27.37 -7.43
C MET A 230 6.96 -26.66 -6.08
N TYR A 231 7.73 -25.56 -5.97
CA TYR A 231 7.79 -24.75 -4.76
C TYR A 231 6.41 -24.18 -4.42
N ASN A 232 5.72 -23.61 -5.41
CA ASN A 232 4.38 -23.04 -5.28
C ASN A 232 3.29 -24.08 -4.95
N LYS A 233 3.55 -25.38 -5.11
CA LYS A 233 2.65 -26.45 -4.68
C LYS A 233 2.62 -26.63 -3.16
N TYR A 234 3.71 -26.30 -2.48
CA TYR A 234 3.88 -26.53 -1.04
C TYR A 234 4.01 -25.23 -0.23
N ARG A 235 4.45 -24.15 -0.87
CA ARG A 235 4.66 -22.83 -0.29
C ARG A 235 4.26 -21.76 -1.31
N SER A 236 4.55 -20.49 -1.04
CA SER A 236 4.39 -19.41 -2.02
C SER A 236 5.74 -18.77 -2.29
N PHE A 237 6.28 -18.92 -3.49
CA PHE A 237 7.58 -18.33 -3.85
C PHE A 237 7.57 -16.81 -3.67
N GLU A 238 6.56 -16.13 -4.21
CA GLU A 238 6.33 -14.69 -4.01
C GLU A 238 6.09 -14.36 -2.54
N GLY A 239 5.24 -15.16 -1.87
CA GLY A 239 4.91 -14.96 -0.46
C GLY A 239 6.12 -15.04 0.43
N ASP A 240 7.00 -16.03 0.25
CA ASP A 240 8.17 -16.22 1.09
C ASP A 240 9.22 -15.13 0.90
N ILE A 241 9.46 -14.69 -0.34
CA ILE A 241 10.36 -13.54 -0.62
C ILE A 241 9.83 -12.29 0.09
N CYS A 242 8.54 -11.99 -0.07
CA CYS A 242 7.96 -10.76 0.45
C CYS A 242 7.70 -10.82 1.96
N ASN A 243 7.39 -11.98 2.51
CA ASN A 243 7.25 -12.17 3.95
C ASN A 243 8.58 -11.97 4.67
N ASP A 244 9.69 -12.43 4.09
CA ASP A 244 11.03 -12.20 4.65
C ASP A 244 11.41 -10.71 4.58
N LEU A 245 11.19 -10.07 3.43
CA LEU A 245 11.48 -8.65 3.23
C LEU A 245 10.64 -7.73 4.12
N HIS A 246 9.37 -8.06 4.32
CA HIS A 246 8.39 -7.26 5.07
C HIS A 246 8.10 -7.83 6.46
N ALA A 247 8.94 -8.72 7.00
CA ALA A 247 8.77 -9.27 8.34
C ALA A 247 8.74 -8.18 9.43
N GLY A 248 9.42 -7.05 9.19
CA GLY A 248 9.48 -5.90 10.07
C GLY A 248 8.27 -4.96 10.02
N ASP A 249 7.37 -5.11 9.04
CA ASP A 249 6.21 -4.21 8.86
C ASP A 249 5.09 -4.51 9.88
N LEU A 250 5.13 -5.68 10.52
CA LEU A 250 4.16 -6.06 11.54
C LEU A 250 4.60 -5.57 12.94
N PRO A 251 3.65 -5.14 13.80
CA PRO A 251 2.19 -5.15 13.60
C PRO A 251 1.65 -3.95 12.80
N LEU A 252 0.57 -4.16 12.06
CA LEU A 252 -0.16 -3.09 11.36
C LEU A 252 -1.14 -2.39 12.31
N ASN A 253 -1.22 -1.07 12.24
CA ASN A 253 -2.20 -0.31 13.02
C ASN A 253 -3.56 -0.26 12.32
N MET A 254 -4.63 -0.44 13.09
CA MET A 254 -5.99 -0.18 12.64
C MET A 254 -6.37 1.26 13.03
N SER A 255 -6.58 2.12 12.04
CA SER A 255 -6.82 3.56 12.22
C SER A 255 -8.23 3.95 11.77
N LEU A 256 -8.78 5.02 12.35
CA LEU A 256 -10.11 5.52 12.04
C LEU A 256 -10.09 7.02 11.76
N ARG A 257 -10.77 7.43 10.69
CA ARG A 257 -11.10 8.82 10.39
C ARG A 257 -12.61 8.96 10.31
N ALA A 258 -13.20 9.85 11.10
CA ALA A 258 -14.63 10.10 11.10
C ALA A 258 -14.92 11.54 11.56
N GLY A 259 -15.65 12.30 10.76
CA GLY A 259 -15.91 13.73 11.04
C GLY A 259 -14.62 14.53 11.10
N VAL A 260 -14.34 15.14 12.25
CA VAL A 260 -13.07 15.83 12.55
C VAL A 260 -12.13 15.00 13.43
N THR A 261 -12.54 13.80 13.81
CA THR A 261 -11.75 12.87 14.63
C THR A 261 -10.85 12.01 13.76
N THR A 262 -9.57 11.93 14.15
CA THR A 262 -8.57 11.00 13.60
C THR A 262 -7.97 10.20 14.74
N ILE A 263 -7.99 8.88 14.63
CA ILE A 263 -7.39 7.94 15.59
C ILE A 263 -6.38 7.10 14.83
N ASP A 264 -5.09 7.34 15.09
CA ASP A 264 -4.00 6.70 14.35
C ASP A 264 -3.84 5.20 14.69
N SER A 265 -4.30 4.78 15.88
CA SER A 265 -4.30 3.36 16.27
C SER A 265 -5.40 3.06 17.30
N ILE A 266 -6.46 2.41 16.85
CA ILE A 266 -7.46 1.73 17.70
C ILE A 266 -6.85 0.47 18.30
N THR A 267 -6.10 -0.27 17.48
CA THR A 267 -5.37 -1.48 17.88
C THR A 267 -4.25 -1.79 16.89
N SER A 268 -3.36 -2.70 17.27
CA SER A 268 -2.26 -3.17 16.42
C SER A 268 -2.41 -4.67 16.17
N LEU A 269 -2.34 -5.07 14.90
CA LEU A 269 -2.63 -6.42 14.41
C LEU A 269 -1.35 -7.08 13.89
N LYS A 270 -1.00 -8.23 14.48
CA LYS A 270 0.09 -9.10 13.98
C LYS A 270 -0.40 -10.13 12.95
N ALA A 271 -1.70 -10.39 12.95
CA ALA A 271 -2.39 -11.32 12.06
C ALA A 271 -3.86 -10.87 11.95
N ALA A 272 -4.57 -11.39 10.94
CA ALA A 272 -6.02 -11.26 10.88
C ALA A 272 -6.64 -11.92 12.13
N PRO A 273 -7.42 -11.19 12.95
CA PRO A 273 -8.07 -11.77 14.12
C PRO A 273 -9.20 -12.72 13.71
N GLU A 274 -9.22 -13.92 14.28
CA GLU A 274 -10.31 -14.88 14.08
C GLU A 274 -11.61 -14.44 14.77
N ASN A 275 -11.49 -13.79 15.93
CA ASN A 275 -12.62 -13.32 16.75
C ASN A 275 -12.39 -11.85 17.16
N PRO A 276 -12.53 -10.90 16.22
CA PRO A 276 -12.34 -9.48 16.49
C PRO A 276 -13.34 -8.96 17.53
N LYS A 277 -12.83 -8.17 18.49
CA LYS A 277 -13.66 -7.56 19.53
C LYS A 277 -14.23 -6.22 19.04
N PRO A 278 -15.50 -5.89 19.32
CA PRO A 278 -16.03 -4.58 18.99
C PRO A 278 -15.36 -3.45 19.78
N PHE A 279 -15.25 -2.26 19.19
CA PHE A 279 -14.75 -1.06 19.86
C PHE A 279 -15.85 -0.01 20.00
N ASN A 280 -15.92 0.63 21.17
CA ASN A 280 -16.77 1.80 21.39
C ASN A 280 -15.92 3.05 21.20
N ILE A 281 -16.28 3.92 20.26
CA ILE A 281 -15.49 5.10 19.91
C ILE A 281 -16.40 6.31 19.86
N THR A 282 -16.02 7.36 20.58
CA THR A 282 -16.63 8.68 20.43
C THR A 282 -15.88 9.44 19.35
N VAL A 283 -16.61 9.98 18.38
CA VAL A 283 -16.10 10.83 17.31
C VAL A 283 -16.82 12.17 17.36
N GLN A 284 -16.21 13.19 16.80
CA GLN A 284 -16.75 14.53 16.79
C GLN A 284 -17.44 14.81 15.46
N ASP A 285 -18.76 14.98 15.51
CA ASP A 285 -19.58 15.36 14.39
C ASP A 285 -19.71 16.89 14.33
N SER A 286 -19.15 17.49 13.28
CA SER A 286 -19.19 18.93 13.04
C SER A 286 -20.61 19.47 12.76
N ASN A 287 -21.56 18.59 12.44
CA ASN A 287 -22.96 18.94 12.18
C ASN A 287 -23.83 18.81 13.44
N GLN A 288 -23.27 18.36 14.56
CA GLN A 288 -23.96 18.25 15.84
C GLN A 288 -23.52 19.36 16.78
N ILE A 289 -24.41 19.70 17.72
CA ILE A 289 -24.09 20.68 18.75
C ILE A 289 -22.89 20.20 19.57
N ALA A 290 -22.17 21.14 20.16
CA ALA A 290 -20.95 20.85 20.89
C ALA A 290 -21.25 20.38 22.33
N CYS A 291 -21.95 19.26 22.49
CA CYS A 291 -22.27 18.71 23.81
C CYS A 291 -20.99 18.49 24.64
N CYS A 292 -21.06 18.80 25.93
CA CYS A 292 -19.93 18.71 26.85
C CYS A 292 -20.41 18.25 28.23
N LYS A 293 -19.49 17.72 29.06
CA LYS A 293 -19.88 17.04 30.31
C LYS A 293 -20.27 17.99 31.46
N ASN A 294 -19.64 19.16 31.56
CA ASN A 294 -19.68 20.01 32.75
C ASN A 294 -20.42 21.35 32.51
N GLY A 295 -21.67 21.29 32.05
CA GLY A 295 -22.47 22.48 31.80
C GLY A 295 -22.59 23.35 33.04
N SER A 296 -22.03 24.56 32.98
CA SER A 296 -21.93 25.43 34.15
C SER A 296 -22.44 26.84 33.87
N LYS A 297 -22.90 27.51 34.91
CA LYS A 297 -23.18 28.95 34.89
C LYS A 297 -21.95 29.70 35.37
N SER A 298 -21.79 30.91 34.86
CA SER A 298 -20.76 31.82 35.36
C SER A 298 -21.08 32.29 36.77
N SER A 299 -20.04 32.70 37.49
CA SER A 299 -20.14 33.26 38.84
C SER A 299 -19.57 34.68 38.85
N LEU A 300 -20.31 35.60 39.46
CA LEU A 300 -19.86 36.98 39.64
C LEU A 300 -19.21 37.13 41.02
N ASN A 301 -17.91 37.39 41.05
CA ASN A 301 -17.21 37.79 42.27
C ASN A 301 -17.49 39.27 42.55
N LYS A 302 -18.48 39.54 43.41
CA LYS A 302 -18.90 40.90 43.78
C LYS A 302 -17.77 41.76 44.38
N ALA A 303 -16.79 41.15 45.05
CA ALA A 303 -15.69 41.87 45.69
C ALA A 303 -14.64 42.35 44.67
N ARG A 304 -14.47 41.63 43.55
CA ARG A 304 -13.49 41.95 42.49
C ARG A 304 -14.13 42.50 41.21
N GLY A 305 -15.46 42.45 41.11
CA GLY A 305 -16.19 42.81 39.88
C GLY A 305 -15.95 41.85 38.71
N THR A 306 -15.30 40.71 38.94
CA THR A 306 -14.92 39.75 37.89
C THR A 306 -15.96 38.65 37.76
N CYS A 307 -16.36 38.35 36.52
CA CYS A 307 -17.18 37.20 36.22
C CYS A 307 -16.34 36.09 35.57
N SER A 308 -16.51 34.85 36.01
CA SER A 308 -15.80 33.71 35.44
C SER A 308 -16.63 32.43 35.50
N TYR A 309 -16.42 31.55 34.52
CA TYR A 309 -16.87 30.16 34.59
C TYR A 309 -15.93 29.36 35.51
N PRO A 310 -16.40 28.27 36.13
CA PRO A 310 -15.53 27.40 36.90
C PRO A 310 -14.49 26.73 35.99
N GLU A 311 -13.30 26.43 36.52
CA GLU A 311 -12.20 25.85 35.75
C GLU A 311 -12.57 24.51 35.08
N ASN A 312 -13.47 23.72 35.68
CA ASN A 312 -13.92 22.47 35.08
C ASN A 312 -14.88 22.65 33.89
N ALA A 313 -15.30 23.88 33.59
CA ALA A 313 -16.12 24.21 32.43
C ALA A 313 -15.28 24.65 31.21
N THR A 314 -13.99 24.95 31.36
CA THR A 314 -13.13 25.24 30.21
C THR A 314 -12.83 23.97 29.43
N VAL A 315 -13.01 24.00 28.11
CA VAL A 315 -12.79 22.85 27.23
C VAL A 315 -11.36 22.88 26.71
N ALA A 316 -10.45 22.19 27.40
CA ALA A 316 -9.03 22.09 27.04
C ALA A 316 -8.36 23.48 26.79
N ASP A 317 -7.23 23.51 26.09
CA ASP A 317 -6.52 24.73 25.66
C ASP A 317 -7.24 25.38 24.45
N SER A 318 -8.52 25.70 24.61
CA SER A 318 -9.33 26.33 23.57
C SER A 318 -10.16 27.49 24.10
N ASP A 319 -10.69 28.30 23.19
CA ASP A 319 -11.63 29.39 23.52
C ASP A 319 -13.05 28.88 23.81
N CYS A 320 -13.26 27.56 23.94
CA CYS A 320 -14.56 26.97 24.20
C CYS A 320 -14.81 26.74 25.69
N VAL A 321 -16.01 27.10 26.15
CA VAL A 321 -16.47 26.93 27.53
C VAL A 321 -17.80 26.17 27.54
N CYS A 322 -17.91 25.19 28.43
CA CYS A 322 -19.10 24.38 28.62
C CYS A 322 -20.16 25.13 29.43
N GLY A 323 -21.11 25.73 28.72
CA GLY A 323 -22.21 26.50 29.28
C GLY A 323 -23.48 25.69 29.50
N GLN A 324 -24.49 26.32 30.11
CA GLN A 324 -25.82 25.74 30.28
C GLN A 324 -26.86 26.52 29.46
N THR A 325 -27.57 25.82 28.58
CA THR A 325 -28.64 26.42 27.76
C THR A 325 -29.91 26.69 28.60
N SER A 326 -30.87 27.44 28.06
CA SER A 326 -32.18 27.64 28.70
C SER A 326 -32.97 26.35 28.89
N GLY A 327 -32.71 25.32 28.07
CA GLY A 327 -33.28 23.98 28.21
C GLY A 327 -32.62 23.12 29.29
N GLY A 328 -31.48 23.57 29.84
CA GLY A 328 -30.71 22.85 30.84
C GLY A 328 -29.56 22.00 30.28
N ASP A 329 -29.45 21.89 28.95
CA ASP A 329 -28.40 21.12 28.28
C ASP A 329 -27.01 21.77 28.43
N ALA A 330 -25.99 20.92 28.53
CA ALA A 330 -24.60 21.32 28.59
C ALA A 330 -24.01 21.41 27.17
N VAL A 331 -23.66 22.62 26.74
CA VAL A 331 -23.16 22.88 25.37
C VAL A 331 -21.95 23.81 25.44
N ALA A 332 -20.89 23.42 24.75
CA ALA A 332 -19.69 24.22 24.59
C ALA A 332 -19.94 25.35 23.59
N PHE A 333 -19.53 26.55 23.97
CA PHE A 333 -19.65 27.74 23.15
C PHE A 333 -18.32 28.50 23.14
N GLU A 334 -18.09 29.27 22.10
CA GLU A 334 -16.92 30.14 22.02
C GLU A 334 -17.08 31.32 22.98
N TYR A 335 -16.18 31.40 23.95
CA TYR A 335 -16.16 32.47 24.94
C TYR A 335 -15.71 33.77 24.28
N MET A 336 -16.54 34.81 24.36
CA MET A 336 -16.30 36.09 23.72
C MET A 336 -16.82 37.24 24.59
N GLU A 337 -16.38 38.46 24.29
CA GLU A 337 -16.88 39.66 24.95
C GLU A 337 -18.38 39.85 24.72
N CYS A 338 -19.07 40.43 25.70
CA CYS A 338 -20.54 40.55 25.68
C CYS A 338 -21.10 41.32 24.49
N ALA A 339 -20.33 42.25 23.92
CA ALA A 339 -20.72 43.00 22.74
C ALA A 339 -20.72 42.16 21.45
N ASN A 340 -20.07 41.00 21.46
CA ASN A 340 -19.93 40.12 20.29
C ASN A 340 -21.03 39.05 20.20
N PHE A 341 -21.86 38.88 21.25
CA PHE A 341 -23.04 38.04 21.15
C PHE A 341 -24.12 38.70 20.30
N VAL A 342 -24.83 37.89 19.53
CA VAL A 342 -25.74 38.39 18.48
C VAL A 342 -27.06 38.96 19.01
N SER A 343 -27.50 38.52 20.19
CA SER A 343 -28.71 39.02 20.86
C SER A 343 -28.74 38.57 22.33
N GLN A 344 -29.52 39.27 23.16
CA GLN A 344 -29.95 38.77 24.47
C GLN A 344 -31.13 37.81 24.32
N CYS A 345 -31.30 36.91 25.28
CA CYS A 345 -32.37 35.92 25.28
C CYS A 345 -32.77 35.47 26.68
N THR A 346 -33.96 34.91 26.77
CA THR A 346 -34.44 34.13 27.92
C THR A 346 -34.81 32.69 27.53
N SER A 347 -35.09 32.48 26.25
CA SER A 347 -35.39 31.20 25.63
C SER A 347 -34.74 31.09 24.24
N ASP A 348 -34.61 29.87 23.71
CA ASP A 348 -34.13 29.63 22.34
C ASP A 348 -34.97 30.37 21.27
N ASP A 349 -36.27 30.53 21.50
CA ASP A 349 -37.18 31.23 20.59
C ASP A 349 -36.82 32.72 20.40
N ASP A 350 -36.21 33.33 21.42
CA ASP A 350 -35.77 34.73 21.33
C ASP A 350 -34.63 34.88 20.31
N CYS A 351 -33.73 33.89 20.25
CA CYS A 351 -32.65 33.85 19.27
C CYS A 351 -33.19 33.65 17.85
N ALA A 352 -34.19 32.78 17.68
CA ALA A 352 -34.84 32.57 16.40
C ALA A 352 -35.57 33.83 15.90
N LYS A 353 -36.28 34.56 16.79
CA LYS A 353 -36.94 35.84 16.48
C LYS A 353 -35.96 36.94 16.12
N ALA A 354 -34.75 36.92 16.71
CA ALA A 354 -33.66 37.82 16.37
C ALA A 354 -32.98 37.50 15.02
N GLY A 355 -33.45 36.46 14.30
CA GLY A 355 -32.94 36.05 12.99
C GLY A 355 -31.98 34.86 13.02
N TYR A 356 -31.63 34.35 14.19
CA TYR A 356 -30.64 33.28 14.39
C TYR A 356 -31.32 31.95 14.72
N LYS A 357 -31.97 31.34 13.72
CA LYS A 357 -32.85 30.17 13.90
C LYS A 357 -32.18 28.93 14.52
N THR A 358 -30.88 28.77 14.32
CA THR A 358 -30.11 27.61 14.83
C THR A 358 -29.40 27.91 16.14
N TYR A 359 -29.43 29.15 16.60
CA TYR A 359 -28.73 29.58 17.81
C TYR A 359 -29.52 29.16 19.05
N LYS A 360 -28.79 28.97 20.14
CA LYS A 360 -29.33 28.58 21.44
C LYS A 360 -29.16 29.70 22.45
N CYS A 361 -30.03 29.71 23.46
CA CYS A 361 -29.93 30.67 24.53
C CYS A 361 -29.04 30.13 25.66
N LEU A 362 -27.87 30.74 25.86
CA LEU A 362 -26.99 30.45 26.99
C LEU A 362 -27.50 31.19 28.23
N THR A 363 -27.70 30.48 29.34
CA THR A 363 -28.16 31.08 30.60
C THR A 363 -27.04 31.21 31.63
N GLY A 364 -27.13 32.23 32.49
CA GLY A 364 -26.11 32.48 33.51
C GLY A 364 -24.75 32.86 32.92
N SER A 365 -24.75 33.63 31.83
CA SER A 365 -23.53 34.16 31.20
C SER A 365 -22.92 35.32 32.00
N CYS A 366 -21.68 35.67 31.68
CA CYS A 366 -21.03 36.83 32.28
C CYS A 366 -21.60 38.19 31.82
N CYS A 367 -22.56 38.19 30.90
CA CYS A 367 -23.17 39.41 30.37
C CYS A 367 -24.36 39.92 31.19
N GLY A 368 -24.58 39.36 32.39
CA GLY A 368 -25.67 39.77 33.28
C GLY A 368 -27.05 39.25 32.86
N GLY A 369 -27.13 38.42 31.82
CA GLY A 369 -28.36 37.86 31.27
C GLY A 369 -28.09 36.68 30.34
N GLY A 370 -29.13 36.17 29.68
CA GLY A 370 -28.97 35.15 28.65
C GLY A 370 -28.50 35.76 27.32
N VAL A 371 -27.68 35.02 26.57
CA VAL A 371 -27.13 35.44 25.28
C VAL A 371 -27.29 34.35 24.23
N CYS A 372 -27.56 34.77 22.99
CA CYS A 372 -27.66 33.87 21.84
C CYS A 372 -26.28 33.51 21.31
N PHE A 373 -26.01 32.22 21.17
CA PHE A 373 -24.73 31.71 20.67
C PHE A 373 -24.93 30.60 19.63
N ASP A 374 -23.90 30.38 18.81
CA ASP A 374 -23.84 29.26 17.87
C ASP A 374 -23.45 27.97 18.62
N PRO A 375 -24.36 26.99 18.76
CA PRO A 375 -24.07 25.75 19.49
C PRO A 375 -23.18 24.77 18.71
N TYR A 376 -22.83 25.07 17.45
CA TYR A 376 -22.00 24.20 16.60
C TYR A 376 -20.54 24.66 16.50
N ALA A 377 -20.22 25.91 16.89
CA ALA A 377 -18.91 26.51 16.65
C ALA A 377 -17.74 25.64 17.19
N CYS A 378 -17.87 25.14 18.42
CA CYS A 378 -16.83 24.33 19.05
C CYS A 378 -16.73 22.91 18.45
N SER A 379 -17.84 22.33 17.97
CA SER A 379 -17.80 21.00 17.32
C SER A 379 -17.14 21.09 15.95
N GLN A 380 -17.37 22.17 15.20
CA GLN A 380 -16.78 22.43 13.89
C GLN A 380 -15.27 22.69 13.92
N LYS A 381 -14.75 23.25 15.02
CA LYS A 381 -13.32 23.51 15.23
C LYS A 381 -12.51 22.27 15.62
N GLY A 382 -13.13 21.12 15.85
CA GLY A 382 -12.42 19.91 16.27
C GLY A 382 -11.86 19.96 17.69
N VAL A 383 -12.45 20.81 18.55
CA VAL A 383 -12.06 20.93 19.96
C VAL A 383 -12.48 19.65 20.71
N PRO A 384 -11.66 19.07 21.60
CA PRO A 384 -12.02 17.85 22.34
C PRO A 384 -13.13 18.11 23.36
N LEU A 385 -14.37 17.71 23.03
CA LEU A 385 -15.57 18.04 23.82
C LEU A 385 -15.90 17.05 24.95
N ILE A 386 -15.44 15.80 24.85
CA ILE A 386 -15.68 14.71 25.82
C ILE A 386 -14.43 13.85 26.00
#